data_AF-A0A061NN29-F1
#
_entry.id   AF-A0A061NN29-F1
#
_cell.length_a   1.000
_cell.length_b   1.000
_cell.length_c   1.000
_cell.angle_alpha   90.00
_cell.angle_beta   90.00
_cell.angle_gamma   90.00
#
_symmetry.space_group_name_H-M   'P 1'
#
loop_
_entity.id
_entity.type
_entity.pdbx_description
1 polymer ?
#
loop_
_entity_poly.entity_id
_entity_poly.type
_entity_poly.pdbx_seq_one_letter_code
_entity_poly.pdbx_strand_id
1 'polypeptide(L)'
;MEMNDAVDKLNNRKQFIEAGGGESRAKSQKDRGKQTARERIDQLVDTGTFHELYRFHSDQTPELKALLRVQQKSTEEMCACLPKTLLLTVGH
;
A
#
# COMPACT_ATOMS: atom_id res chain seq x y z
N MET A 1 13.52 -21.46 5.93
CA MET A 1 13.59 -20.04 5.49
C MET A 1 14.96 -19.57 5.87
N GLU A 2 15.73 -19.10 4.90
CA GLU A 2 17.04 -18.51 5.17
C GLU A 2 16.84 -17.15 5.85
N MET A 3 17.81 -16.73 6.67
CA MET A 3 17.74 -15.46 7.39
C MET A 3 17.55 -14.27 6.44
N ASN A 4 18.18 -14.31 5.27
CA ASN A 4 18.08 -13.26 4.27
C ASN A 4 16.67 -13.13 3.68
N ASP A 5 15.99 -14.25 3.38
CA ASP A 5 14.62 -14.23 2.89
C ASP A 5 13.64 -13.57 3.87
N ALA A 6 13.88 -13.77 5.18
CA ALA A 6 13.07 -13.17 6.23
C ALA A 6 13.27 -11.65 6.32
N VAL A 7 14.51 -11.19 6.14
CA VAL A 7 14.86 -9.76 6.09
C VAL A 7 14.22 -9.09 4.87
N ASP A 8 14.28 -9.71 3.70
CA ASP A 8 13.69 -9.17 2.48
C ASP A 8 12.18 -9.02 2.60
N LYS A 9 11.50 -10.05 3.14
CA LYS A 9 10.06 -9.98 3.44
C LYS A 9 9.72 -8.86 4.40
N LEU A 10 10.54 -8.64 5.43
CA LEU A 10 10.34 -7.55 6.39
C LEU A 10 10.46 -6.18 5.70
N ASN A 11 11.50 -6.00 4.87
CA ASN A 11 11.73 -4.75 4.14
C ASN A 11 10.61 -4.45 3.15
N ASN A 12 10.14 -5.45 2.41
CA ASN A 12 9.01 -5.30 1.49
C ASN A 12 7.74 -4.88 2.23
N ARG A 13 7.46 -5.48 3.40
CA ARG A 13 6.31 -5.07 4.23
C ARG A 13 6.45 -3.64 4.75
N LYS A 14 7.66 -3.21 5.14
CA LYS A 14 7.92 -1.82 5.55
C LYS A 14 7.61 -0.85 4.42
N GLN A 15 8.13 -1.09 3.22
CA GLN A 15 7.88 -0.24 2.05
C GLN A 15 6.39 -0.14 1.73
N PHE A 16 5.66 -1.26 1.76
CA PHE A 16 4.22 -1.26 1.54
C PHE A 16 3.45 -0.42 2.57
N ILE A 17 3.80 -0.54 3.86
CA ILE A 17 3.16 0.22 4.93
C ILE A 17 3.51 1.72 4.84
N GLU A 18 4.74 2.04 4.44
CA GLU A 18 5.21 3.40 4.19
C GLU A 18 4.45 4.07 3.05
N ALA A 19 4.17 3.34 1.96
CA ALA A 19 3.34 3.80 0.86
C ALA A 19 1.86 4.06 1.26
N GLY A 20 1.39 3.46 2.35
CA GLY A 20 0.08 3.70 2.93
C GLY A 20 -1.06 3.40 1.95
N GLY A 21 -1.86 4.42 1.62
CA GLY A 21 -2.99 4.29 0.69
C GLY A 21 -2.61 4.17 -0.79
N GLY A 22 -1.31 4.17 -1.11
CA GLY A 22 -0.74 4.21 -2.45
C GLY A 22 -0.51 5.63 -2.98
N GLU A 23 0.37 5.76 -3.97
CA GLU A 23 0.78 7.04 -4.56
C GLU A 23 -0.40 7.88 -5.08
N SER A 24 -1.37 7.23 -5.72
CA SER A 24 -2.57 7.90 -6.25
C SER A 24 -3.36 8.63 -5.15
N ARG A 25 -3.57 7.97 -4.00
CA ARG A 25 -4.27 8.59 -2.86
C ARG A 25 -3.44 9.69 -2.23
N ALA A 26 -2.13 9.48 -2.06
CA ALA A 26 -1.22 10.51 -1.56
C ALA A 26 -1.26 11.77 -2.44
N LYS A 27 -1.18 11.61 -3.76
CA LYS A 27 -1.29 12.70 -4.72
C LYS A 27 -2.62 13.44 -4.59
N SER A 28 -3.74 12.71 -4.54
CA SER A 28 -5.06 13.34 -4.39
C SER A 28 -5.21 14.17 -3.09
N GLN A 29 -4.53 13.79 -2.01
CA GLN A 29 -4.51 14.57 -0.77
C GLN A 29 -3.71 15.85 -0.96
N LYS A 30 -2.52 15.74 -1.56
CA LYS A 30 -1.64 16.88 -1.86
C LYS A 30 -2.29 17.89 -2.81
N ASP A 31 -2.98 17.40 -3.84
CA ASP A 31 -3.72 18.23 -4.79
C ASP A 31 -4.85 19.03 -4.09
N ARG A 32 -5.38 18.52 -2.97
CA ARG A 32 -6.36 19.22 -2.12
C ARG A 32 -5.70 20.15 -1.09
N GLY A 33 -4.39 20.38 -1.17
CA GLY A 33 -3.62 21.15 -0.19
C GLY A 33 -3.47 20.45 1.17
N LYS A 34 -3.69 19.13 1.23
CA LYS A 34 -3.58 18.34 2.47
C LYS A 34 -2.30 17.52 2.48
N GLN A 35 -1.67 17.47 3.64
CA GLN A 35 -0.53 16.60 3.90
C GLN A 35 -0.99 15.19 4.25
N THR A 36 -0.14 14.21 3.95
CA THR A 36 -0.32 12.84 4.44
C THR A 36 -0.13 12.77 5.96
N ALA A 37 -0.59 11.68 6.59
CA ALA A 37 -0.43 11.50 8.03
C ALA A 37 1.05 11.54 8.48
N ARG A 38 1.96 10.93 7.70
CA ARG A 38 3.40 10.94 8.00
C ARG A 38 4.02 12.32 7.86
N GLU A 39 3.72 13.02 6.76
CA GLU A 39 4.20 14.40 6.55
C GLU A 39 3.76 15.35 7.67
N ARG A 40 2.56 15.16 8.22
CA ARG A 40 2.09 15.94 9.38
C ARG A 40 2.87 15.64 10.65
N ILE A 41 3.24 14.38 10.88
CA ILE A 41 4.05 13.97 12.02
C ILE A 41 5.45 14.56 11.88
N ASP A 42 6.06 14.46 10.70
CA ASP A 42 7.40 14.98 10.42
C ASP A 42 7.52 16.49 10.63
N GLN A 43 6.43 17.23 10.43
CA GLN A 43 6.37 18.68 10.72
C GLN A 43 6.12 19.01 12.19
N LEU A 44 5.50 18.10 12.93
CA LEU A 44 5.11 18.32 14.32
C LEU A 44 6.24 18.01 15.30
N VAL A 45 7.09 17.04 14.97
CA VAL A 45 8.11 16.47 15.87
C VAL A 45 9.52 16.80 15.40
N ASP A 46 10.46 16.85 16.34
CA ASP A 46 11.87 17.03 16.01
C ASP A 46 12.37 15.87 15.15
N THR A 47 13.19 16.20 14.15
CA THR A 47 13.72 15.22 13.20
C THR A 47 14.45 14.09 13.93
N GLY A 48 14.07 12.85 13.64
CA GLY A 48 14.69 11.64 14.20
C GLY A 48 14.20 11.24 15.60
N THR A 49 13.24 11.96 16.19
CA THR A 49 12.68 11.62 17.51
C THR A 49 11.44 10.73 17.44
N PHE A 50 10.80 10.65 16.27
CA PHE A 50 9.59 9.87 16.10
C PHE A 50 9.86 8.35 16.04
N HIS A 51 9.22 7.61 16.95
CA HIS A 51 9.23 6.15 16.97
C HIS A 51 7.82 5.60 16.70
N GLU A 52 7.61 5.03 15.52
CA GLU A 52 6.32 4.49 15.11
C GLU A 52 6.01 3.17 15.85
N LEU A 53 4.95 3.16 16.64
CA LEU A 53 4.43 1.97 17.29
C LEU A 53 3.38 1.29 16.40
N TYR A 54 3.24 -0.03 16.56
CA TYR A 54 2.20 -0.82 15.89
C TYR A 54 2.16 -0.69 14.35
N ARG A 55 3.31 -0.43 13.71
CA ARG A 55 3.43 -0.28 12.23
C ARG A 55 2.75 -1.42 11.45
N PHE A 56 2.80 -2.65 11.97
CA PHE A 56 2.23 -3.84 11.32
C PHE A 56 0.81 -4.19 11.79
N HIS A 57 0.12 -3.27 12.47
CA HIS A 57 -1.27 -3.50 12.85
C HIS A 57 -2.11 -3.74 11.61
N SER A 58 -3.00 -4.72 11.71
CA SER A 58 -3.97 -5.03 10.67
C SER A 58 -5.30 -5.25 11.34
N ASP A 59 -6.38 -4.82 10.68
CA ASP A 59 -7.72 -5.05 11.18
C ASP A 59 -7.97 -6.56 11.27
N GLN A 60 -8.36 -7.02 12.45
CA GLN A 60 -8.60 -8.45 12.70
C GLN A 60 -10.05 -8.86 12.45
N THR A 61 -10.90 -7.93 12.01
CA THR A 61 -12.32 -8.15 11.74
C THR A 61 -12.50 -9.28 10.71
N PRO A 62 -13.18 -10.38 11.07
CA PRO A 62 -13.34 -11.56 10.21
C PRO A 62 -13.93 -11.23 8.84
N GLU A 63 -14.85 -10.27 8.79
CA GLU A 63 -15.57 -9.84 7.60
C GLU A 63 -14.63 -9.14 6.60
N LEU A 64 -13.75 -8.25 7.08
CA LEU A 64 -12.75 -7.61 6.22
C LEU A 64 -11.68 -8.60 5.77
N LYS A 65 -11.27 -9.54 6.62
CA LYS A 65 -10.33 -10.61 6.23
C LYS A 65 -10.90 -11.49 5.12
N ALA A 66 -12.20 -11.80 5.16
CA ALA A 66 -12.87 -12.56 4.11
C ALA A 66 -12.87 -11.80 2.78
N LEU A 67 -13.13 -10.48 2.79
CA LEU A 67 -13.11 -9.63 1.60
C LEU A 67 -11.71 -9.47 1.00
N LEU A 68 -10.67 -9.31 1.83
CA LEU A 68 -9.28 -9.22 1.38
C LEU A 68 -8.78 -10.50 0.68
N ARG A 69 -9.23 -11.68 1.12
CA ARG A 69 -8.90 -12.96 0.48
C ARG A 69 -9.52 -13.11 -0.92
N VAL A 70 -10.66 -12.47 -1.18
CA VAL A 70 -11.30 -12.47 -2.50
C VAL A 70 -10.51 -11.57 -3.47
N GLN A 71 -10.04 -10.41 -3.00
CA GLN A 71 -9.29 -9.44 -3.82
C GLN A 71 -7.89 -9.95 -4.23
N GLN A 72 -7.23 -10.73 -3.37
CA GLN A 72 -5.91 -11.31 -3.68
C GLN A 72 -5.98 -12.45 -4.70
N LYS A 73 -7.08 -13.21 -4.75
CA LYS A 73 -7.31 -14.23 -5.78
C LYS A 73 -7.60 -13.61 -7.15
N SER A 74 -8.30 -12.47 -7.20
CA SER A 74 -8.57 -11.81 -8.48
C SER A 74 -7.34 -11.17 -9.10
N THR A 75 -6.32 -10.75 -8.35
CA THR A 75 -5.11 -10.14 -8.95
C THR A 75 -4.15 -11.16 -9.57
N GLU A 76 -4.17 -12.41 -9.09
CA GLU A 76 -3.40 -13.51 -9.71
C GLU A 76 -4.13 -14.07 -10.96
N GLU A 77 -5.46 -14.09 -10.96
CA GLU A 77 -6.24 -14.60 -12.11
C GLU A 77 -6.55 -13.54 -13.18
N MET A 78 -6.67 -12.25 -12.83
CA MET A 78 -6.97 -11.18 -13.81
C MET A 78 -5.76 -10.77 -14.66
N CYS A 79 -4.53 -11.07 -14.24
CA CYS A 79 -3.33 -10.78 -15.03
C CYS A 79 -3.07 -11.84 -16.14
N ALA A 80 -3.77 -12.99 -16.12
CA ALA A 80 -3.62 -14.07 -17.09
C ALA A 80 -4.69 -14.08 -18.20
N CYS A 81 -5.75 -13.27 -18.09
CA CYS A 81 -6.92 -13.36 -18.98
C CYS A 81 -7.23 -12.09 -19.79
N LEU A 82 -6.37 -11.06 -19.78
CA LEU A 82 -6.49 -9.95 -20.73
C LEU A 82 -5.71 -10.29 -22.00
N PRO A 83 -6.37 -10.62 -23.13
CA PRO A 83 -5.68 -10.69 -24.41
C PRO A 83 -5.09 -9.30 -24.71
N LYS A 84 -3.83 -9.27 -25.18
CA LYS A 84 -3.06 -8.07 -25.58
C LYS A 84 -3.69 -7.27 -26.75
N THR A 85 -4.98 -7.45 -27.04
CA THR A 85 -5.67 -6.89 -28.21
C THR A 85 -6.64 -5.75 -27.88
N LEU A 86 -6.86 -5.38 -26.62
CA LEU A 86 -7.65 -4.18 -26.26
C LEU A 86 -6.75 -3.03 -25.78
N LEU A 87 -5.81 -2.64 -26.64
CA LEU A 87 -5.00 -1.41 -26.50
C LEU A 87 -5.20 -0.46 -27.69
N LEU A 88 -6.33 -0.55 -28.39
CA LEU A 88 -6.78 0.46 -29.34
C LEU A 88 -8.30 0.63 -29.23
N THR A 89 -8.74 1.89 -29.30
CA THR A 89 -10.12 2.39 -29.47
C THR A 89 -10.98 2.74 -28.24
N VAL A 90 -10.50 3.62 -27.36
CA VAL A 90 -11.35 4.76 -26.93
C VAL A 90 -10.44 5.96 -26.68
N GLY A 91 -10.40 6.87 -27.66
CA GLY A 91 -9.54 8.05 -27.68
C GLY A 91 -9.84 8.89 -28.92
N HIS A 92 -11.13 9.21 -29.11
CA HIS A 92 -11.63 10.40 -29.78
C HIS A 92 -12.76 10.93 -28.90
#